data_AF-A0A356AY80-F1
#
_entry.id   AF-A0A356AY80-F1
#
_cell.length_a   1.000
_cell.length_b   1.000
_cell.length_c   1.000
_cell.angle_alpha   90.00
_cell.angle_beta   90.00
_cell.angle_gamma   90.00
#
_symmetry.space_group_name_H-M   'P 1'
#
loop_
_entity.id
_entity.type
_entity.pdbx_description
1 polymer ?
#
loop_
_entity_poly.entity_id
_entity_poly.type
_entity_poly.pdbx_seq_one_letter_code
_entity_poly.pdbx_strand_id
1 'polypeptide(L)'
;MSKTVLRFFDDYWIDVRKGVKRTWYTPVLSGTFDRAGIYPSIAWCPEIGKYQLWYEVMPDFSNDGYRHLALAQSDDGLNWSDDKIVIRGGKQGIHGTCVYRDSYETNGSKLYKACTMGEYVHDKARTPFERPLVVYTSPDGVNWEQEKPKMIYPFSSDTYNCITYNPVFKKYMMYMRASNIDRRIAMMESADLNSWNRPMTVIHPGAVYADENEMVQLYAMWAGWFDGMFLGH
;
A
#
# COMPACT_ATOMS: atom_id res chain seq x y z
N MET A 1 -5.36 -23.03 -20.55
CA MET A 1 -4.15 -22.19 -20.58
C MET A 1 -3.63 -22.06 -19.16
N SER A 2 -2.44 -22.57 -18.86
CA SER A 2 -1.82 -22.41 -17.53
C SER A 2 -1.39 -20.96 -17.34
N LYS A 3 -1.97 -20.27 -16.36
CA LYS A 3 -1.53 -18.92 -15.98
C LYS A 3 -0.11 -18.99 -15.44
N THR A 4 0.82 -18.32 -16.11
CA THR A 4 2.15 -18.04 -15.57
C THR A 4 2.00 -17.03 -14.45
N VAL A 5 2.41 -17.39 -13.23
CA VAL A 5 2.50 -16.46 -12.11
C VAL A 5 3.91 -15.87 -12.15
N LEU A 6 4.05 -14.64 -12.63
CA LEU A 6 5.30 -13.90 -12.47
C LEU A 6 5.46 -13.61 -10.97
N ARG A 7 6.52 -14.11 -10.36
CA ARG A 7 6.89 -13.79 -8.97
C ARG A 7 8.19 -13.01 -9.04
N PHE A 8 8.14 -11.71 -8.76
CA PHE A 8 9.36 -10.94 -8.57
C PHE A 8 9.99 -11.37 -7.24
N PHE A 9 11.08 -12.10 -7.30
CA PHE A 9 12.01 -12.25 -6.19
C PHE A 9 13.39 -11.91 -6.75
N ASP A 10 14.18 -11.12 -6.02
CA ASP A 10 15.62 -11.10 -6.25
C ASP A 10 16.16 -12.46 -5.80
N ASP A 11 16.33 -13.36 -6.77
CA ASP A 11 16.71 -14.74 -6.56
C ASP A 11 18.19 -14.89 -6.25
N TYR A 12 19.03 -13.87 -6.50
CA TYR A 12 20.48 -13.94 -6.25
C TYR A 12 20.80 -14.25 -4.79
N TRP A 13 20.14 -13.58 -3.84
CA TRP A 13 20.33 -13.83 -2.40
C TRP A 13 19.79 -15.17 -1.93
N ILE A 14 18.83 -15.75 -2.65
CA ILE A 14 18.30 -17.10 -2.43
C ILE A 14 19.23 -18.14 -3.08
N ASP A 15 19.86 -17.78 -4.18
CA ASP A 15 20.72 -18.65 -4.99
C ASP A 15 22.07 -18.93 -4.35
N VAL A 16 22.64 -17.96 -3.62
CA VAL A 16 23.98 -18.07 -3.04
C VAL A 16 24.02 -18.67 -1.63
N ARG A 17 22.88 -18.92 -0.97
CA ARG A 17 22.87 -19.53 0.37
C ARG A 17 23.22 -21.02 0.31
N LYS A 18 24.34 -21.38 0.93
CA LYS A 18 24.77 -22.77 1.17
C LYS A 18 24.21 -23.29 2.49
N GLY A 19 23.91 -24.60 2.57
CA GLY A 19 23.46 -25.24 3.80
C GLY A 19 21.98 -25.02 4.15
N VAL A 20 21.15 -24.58 3.21
CA VAL A 20 19.70 -24.40 3.39
C VAL A 20 18.90 -25.30 2.44
N LYS A 21 17.70 -25.73 2.85
CA LYS A 21 16.75 -26.47 2.01
C LYS A 21 15.68 -25.51 1.49
N ARG A 22 15.61 -25.33 0.17
CA ARG A 22 14.54 -24.55 -0.47
C ARG A 22 13.24 -25.36 -0.45
N THR A 23 12.17 -24.78 0.07
CA THR A 23 10.84 -25.36 0.04
C THR A 23 9.90 -24.34 -0.57
N TRP A 24 9.33 -24.65 -1.72
CA TRP A 24 8.32 -23.84 -2.37
C TRP A 24 6.96 -24.39 -2.02
N TYR A 25 6.10 -23.55 -1.45
CA TYR A 25 4.71 -23.90 -1.22
C TYR A 25 3.88 -23.39 -2.40
N THR A 26 3.01 -24.25 -2.92
CA THR A 26 1.92 -23.81 -3.79
C THR A 26 1.02 -22.94 -2.94
N PRO A 27 0.72 -21.68 -3.33
CA PRO A 27 -0.28 -20.88 -2.64
C PRO A 27 -1.57 -21.69 -2.55
N VAL A 28 -2.05 -21.91 -1.34
CA VAL A 28 -3.34 -22.54 -1.09
C VAL A 28 -4.32 -21.41 -0.87
N LEU A 29 -5.46 -21.43 -1.57
CA LEU A 29 -6.56 -20.51 -1.27
C LEU A 29 -6.97 -20.75 0.18
N SER A 30 -6.71 -19.77 1.03
CA SER A 30 -6.94 -19.89 2.47
C SER A 30 -8.38 -19.52 2.83
N GLY A 31 -8.99 -18.57 2.11
CA GLY A 31 -10.36 -18.11 2.31
C GLY A 31 -10.77 -17.09 1.24
N THR A 32 -12.03 -16.67 1.26
CA THR A 32 -12.57 -15.64 0.34
C THR A 32 -13.23 -14.52 1.13
N PHE A 33 -13.08 -13.30 0.63
CA PHE A 33 -13.77 -12.14 1.15
C PHE A 33 -14.29 -11.29 -0.01
N ASP A 34 -15.54 -11.52 -0.35
CA ASP A 34 -16.13 -11.03 -1.61
C ASP A 34 -16.56 -9.55 -1.56
N ARG A 35 -16.35 -8.91 -0.41
CA ARG A 35 -16.69 -7.51 -0.17
C ARG A 35 -15.48 -6.58 -0.21
N ALA A 36 -14.25 -7.11 -0.24
CA ALA A 36 -13.08 -6.27 -0.43
C ALA A 36 -13.12 -5.68 -1.84
N GLY A 37 -13.11 -4.35 -1.92
CA GLY A 37 -12.78 -3.67 -3.15
C GLY A 37 -11.29 -3.76 -3.44
N ILE A 38 -10.77 -2.72 -4.07
CA ILE A 38 -9.37 -2.65 -4.50
C ILE A 38 -8.43 -2.30 -3.34
N TYR A 39 -7.15 -2.64 -3.51
CA TYR A 39 -6.04 -2.31 -2.61
C TYR A 39 -6.20 -2.80 -1.15
N PRO A 40 -6.41 -4.11 -0.92
CA PRO A 40 -6.47 -4.64 0.42
C PRO A 40 -5.11 -4.59 1.12
N SER A 41 -5.12 -4.26 2.41
CA SER A 41 -4.01 -4.46 3.35
C SER A 41 -4.49 -5.36 4.47
N ILE A 42 -3.70 -6.37 4.84
CA ILE A 42 -4.02 -7.29 5.94
C ILE A 42 -2.87 -7.31 6.95
N ALA A 43 -3.20 -7.31 8.24
CA ALA A 43 -2.22 -7.50 9.31
C ALA A 43 -2.80 -8.28 10.48
N TRP A 44 -1.97 -9.06 11.16
CA TRP A 44 -2.28 -9.59 12.48
C TRP A 44 -2.15 -8.50 13.54
N CYS A 45 -3.18 -8.32 14.36
CA CYS A 45 -3.22 -7.36 15.45
C CYS A 45 -3.15 -8.12 16.79
N PRO A 46 -1.94 -8.26 17.38
CA PRO A 46 -1.75 -9.05 18.60
C PRO A 46 -2.49 -8.45 19.82
N GLU A 47 -2.74 -7.14 19.84
CA GLU A 47 -3.42 -6.47 20.94
C GLU A 47 -4.86 -6.95 21.14
N ILE A 48 -5.53 -7.34 20.05
CA ILE A 48 -6.92 -7.83 20.07
C ILE A 48 -7.03 -9.29 19.63
N GLY A 49 -5.92 -9.93 19.28
CA GLY A 49 -5.88 -11.32 18.84
C GLY A 49 -6.68 -11.59 17.56
N LYS A 50 -6.70 -10.65 16.62
CA LYS A 50 -7.45 -10.77 15.35
C LYS A 50 -6.62 -10.32 14.15
N TYR A 51 -6.90 -10.88 12.99
CA TYR A 51 -6.55 -10.28 11.71
C TYR A 51 -7.43 -9.08 11.43
N GLN A 52 -6.84 -8.04 10.87
CA GLN A 52 -7.51 -6.83 10.40
C GLN A 52 -7.23 -6.68 8.91
N LEU A 53 -8.30 -6.48 8.13
CA LEU A 53 -8.29 -6.28 6.69
C LEU A 53 -8.85 -4.91 6.36
N TRP A 54 -8.01 -4.03 5.83
CA TRP A 54 -8.41 -2.73 5.32
C TRP A 54 -8.57 -2.80 3.81
N TYR A 55 -9.62 -2.20 3.27
CA TYR A 55 -9.90 -2.22 1.84
C TYR A 55 -10.71 -1.00 1.43
N GLU A 56 -10.60 -0.61 0.17
CA GLU A 56 -11.42 0.47 -0.35
C GLU A 56 -12.83 -0.02 -0.65
N VAL A 57 -13.82 0.76 -0.25
CA VAL A 57 -15.22 0.55 -0.59
C VAL A 57 -15.70 1.70 -1.48
N MET A 58 -16.52 1.35 -2.48
CA MET A 58 -17.19 2.28 -3.38
C MET A 58 -18.68 2.30 -3.02
N PRO A 59 -19.16 3.33 -2.29
CA PRO A 59 -20.58 3.43 -1.97
C PRO A 59 -21.46 3.65 -3.20
N ASP A 60 -20.89 4.24 -4.26
CA ASP A 60 -21.56 4.51 -5.52
C ASP A 60 -20.68 4.01 -6.69
N PHE A 61 -21.05 2.88 -7.29
CA PHE A 61 -20.34 2.29 -8.41
C PHE A 61 -20.42 3.13 -9.70
N SER A 62 -21.33 4.11 -9.78
CA SER A 62 -21.39 5.05 -10.90
C SER A 62 -20.35 6.16 -10.81
N ASN A 63 -19.76 6.36 -9.63
CA ASN A 63 -18.72 7.35 -9.36
C ASN A 63 -17.44 6.67 -8.87
N ASP A 64 -16.58 6.30 -9.83
CA ASP A 64 -15.31 5.63 -9.54
C ASP A 64 -14.45 6.39 -8.52
N GLY A 65 -14.45 7.73 -8.54
CA GLY A 65 -13.63 8.52 -7.63
C GLY A 65 -14.03 8.44 -6.16
N TYR A 66 -15.29 8.11 -5.86
CA TYR A 66 -15.85 8.22 -4.52
C TYR A 66 -15.65 6.93 -3.70
N ARG A 67 -14.54 6.90 -2.93
CA ARG A 67 -14.15 5.75 -2.10
C ARG A 67 -13.92 6.10 -0.63
N HIS A 68 -14.04 5.09 0.22
CA HIS A 68 -13.72 5.14 1.65
C HIS A 68 -12.84 3.96 2.03
N LEU A 69 -12.17 4.03 3.19
CA LEU A 69 -11.45 2.88 3.75
C LEU A 69 -12.38 2.17 4.71
N ALA A 70 -12.66 0.90 4.45
CA ALA A 70 -13.34 0.02 5.37
C ALA A 70 -12.33 -0.87 6.10
N LEU A 71 -12.74 -1.40 7.25
CA LEU A 71 -12.05 -2.46 7.98
C LEU A 71 -13.01 -3.64 8.13
N ALA A 72 -12.49 -4.85 7.94
CA ALA A 72 -13.08 -6.10 8.42
C ALA A 72 -12.09 -6.81 9.36
N GLN A 73 -12.58 -7.67 10.24
CA GLN A 73 -11.77 -8.40 11.21
C GLN A 73 -12.03 -9.91 11.12
N SER A 74 -11.05 -10.72 11.52
CA SER A 74 -11.15 -12.17 11.49
C SER A 74 -10.32 -12.81 12.59
N ASP A 75 -10.83 -13.89 13.18
CA ASP A 75 -10.08 -14.68 14.18
C ASP A 75 -9.08 -15.66 13.51
N ASP A 76 -9.36 -16.07 12.28
CA ASP A 76 -8.62 -17.14 11.57
C ASP A 76 -8.01 -16.67 10.22
N GLY A 77 -8.30 -15.44 9.81
CA GLY A 77 -7.89 -14.89 8.50
C GLY A 77 -8.71 -15.42 7.33
N LEU A 78 -9.75 -16.21 7.60
CA LEU A 78 -10.60 -16.87 6.60
C LEU A 78 -12.03 -16.34 6.66
N ASN A 79 -12.57 -16.20 7.86
CA ASN A 79 -13.93 -15.77 8.15
C ASN A 79 -13.93 -14.34 8.67
N TRP A 80 -14.54 -13.43 7.91
CA TRP A 80 -14.44 -11.99 8.14
C TRP A 80 -15.76 -11.37 8.61
N SER A 81 -15.71 -10.59 9.68
CA SER A 81 -16.82 -9.82 10.28
C SER A 81 -16.52 -8.32 10.35
N ASP A 82 -17.51 -7.54 10.79
CA ASP A 82 -17.36 -6.15 11.22
C ASP A 82 -16.87 -5.16 10.15
N ASP A 83 -17.63 -5.05 9.05
CA ASP A 83 -17.42 -4.05 8.00
C ASP A 83 -17.78 -2.64 8.50
N LYS A 84 -16.76 -1.83 8.77
CA LYS A 84 -16.93 -0.45 9.19
C LYS A 84 -16.04 0.49 8.39
N ILE A 85 -16.60 1.63 7.98
CA ILE A 85 -15.83 2.73 7.39
C ILE A 85 -14.96 3.35 8.49
N VAL A 86 -13.63 3.24 8.32
CA VAL A 86 -12.62 3.78 9.26
C VAL A 86 -11.98 5.07 8.76
N ILE A 87 -11.95 5.32 7.45
CA ILE A 87 -11.56 6.62 6.87
C ILE A 87 -12.59 7.04 5.82
N ARG A 88 -13.14 8.25 5.97
CA ARG A 88 -14.05 8.84 4.98
C ARG A 88 -13.24 9.69 4.01
N GLY A 89 -13.32 9.38 2.72
CA GLY A 89 -12.53 10.05 1.68
C GLY A 89 -12.95 11.48 1.31
N GLY A 90 -13.81 12.14 2.09
CA GLY A 90 -14.26 13.49 1.78
C GLY A 90 -15.01 13.57 0.45
N LYS A 91 -14.86 14.69 -0.27
CA LYS A 91 -15.55 14.92 -1.56
C LYS A 91 -14.90 14.19 -2.73
N GLN A 92 -13.58 14.06 -2.69
CA GLN A 92 -12.80 13.48 -3.78
C GLN A 92 -12.56 11.97 -3.63
N GLY A 93 -12.88 11.40 -2.47
CA GLY A 93 -12.60 10.01 -2.13
C GLY A 93 -11.15 9.77 -1.71
N ILE A 94 -10.86 8.53 -1.32
CA ILE A 94 -9.49 7.99 -1.21
C ILE A 94 -9.18 7.07 -2.40
N HIS A 95 -7.92 6.68 -2.60
CA HIS A 95 -7.54 5.72 -3.63
C HIS A 95 -6.13 5.18 -3.42
N GLY A 96 -5.91 3.92 -3.77
CA GLY A 96 -4.60 3.30 -3.69
C GLY A 96 -4.14 3.02 -2.27
N THR A 97 -5.07 2.89 -1.31
CA THR A 97 -4.74 2.93 0.11
C THR A 97 -3.91 1.71 0.53
N CYS A 98 -2.76 1.94 1.16
CA CYS A 98 -2.00 0.93 1.88
C CYS A 98 -2.10 1.22 3.37
N VAL A 99 -2.55 0.23 4.16
CA VAL A 99 -2.40 0.24 5.62
C VAL A 99 -1.21 -0.63 6.03
N TYR A 100 -0.34 -0.05 6.84
CA TYR A 100 0.85 -0.68 7.40
C TYR A 100 0.83 -0.59 8.92
N ARG A 101 0.97 -1.74 9.59
CA ARG A 101 1.21 -1.84 11.03
C ARG A 101 2.71 -1.86 11.27
N ASP A 102 3.21 -0.84 11.95
CA ASP A 102 4.64 -0.65 12.16
C ASP A 102 5.11 -1.20 13.50
N SER A 103 5.63 -2.43 13.50
CA SER A 103 6.17 -3.05 14.71
C SER A 103 7.41 -2.36 15.30
N TYR A 104 8.00 -1.40 14.59
CA TYR A 104 9.16 -0.62 15.05
C TYR A 104 8.77 0.74 15.62
N GLU A 105 7.51 1.13 15.54
CA GLU A 105 7.03 2.41 16.05
C GLU A 105 7.00 2.42 17.59
N THR A 106 7.55 3.47 18.19
CA THR A 106 7.57 3.65 19.65
C THR A 106 6.48 4.60 20.12
N ASN A 107 5.98 5.47 19.26
CA ASN A 107 4.82 6.30 19.55
C ASN A 107 3.53 5.51 19.28
N GLY A 108 2.88 5.05 20.34
CA GLY A 108 1.64 4.28 20.26
C GLY A 108 0.50 4.95 19.46
N SER A 109 0.49 6.28 19.30
CA SER A 109 -0.51 6.97 18.45
C SER A 109 -0.29 6.80 16.95
N LYS A 110 0.88 6.28 16.53
CA LYS A 110 1.30 6.14 15.14
C LYS A 110 1.56 4.69 14.76
N LEU A 111 1.10 3.72 15.55
CA LEU A 111 1.36 2.30 15.31
C LEU A 111 0.91 1.86 13.90
N TYR A 112 -0.17 2.43 13.40
CA TYR A 112 -0.68 2.20 12.05
C TYR A 112 -0.50 3.44 11.19
N LYS A 113 -0.15 3.22 9.93
CA LYS A 113 -0.05 4.24 8.88
C LYS A 113 -0.96 3.84 7.73
N ALA A 114 -1.82 4.74 7.26
CA ALA A 114 -2.59 4.57 6.03
C ALA A 114 -2.10 5.60 5.02
N CYS A 115 -1.44 5.14 3.95
CA CYS A 115 -1.02 6.02 2.87
C CYS A 115 -1.99 5.89 1.69
N THR A 116 -2.49 7.03 1.20
CA THR A 116 -3.50 7.07 0.13
C THR A 116 -3.37 8.32 -0.71
N MET A 117 -3.83 8.24 -1.95
CA MET A 117 -4.21 9.42 -2.73
C MET A 117 -5.52 9.97 -2.17
N GLY A 118 -5.58 11.22 -1.74
CA GLY A 118 -6.74 11.72 -1.00
C GLY A 118 -6.86 13.24 -0.97
N GLU A 119 -7.92 13.73 -0.35
CA GLU A 119 -8.14 15.15 -0.15
C GLU A 119 -7.14 15.72 0.86
N TYR A 120 -6.53 16.87 0.54
CA TYR A 120 -5.69 17.62 1.48
C TYR A 120 -6.14 19.08 1.51
N VAL A 121 -6.86 19.42 2.56
CA VAL A 121 -7.59 20.70 2.69
C VAL A 121 -6.67 21.78 3.27
N HIS A 122 -5.58 22.12 2.58
CA HIS A 122 -4.80 23.32 2.92
C HIS A 122 -4.36 24.15 1.71
N ASP A 123 -4.73 23.77 0.49
CA ASP A 123 -4.36 24.55 -0.69
C ASP A 123 -5.54 24.76 -1.63
N LYS A 124 -6.03 26.01 -1.70
CA LYS A 124 -7.19 26.42 -2.52
C LYS A 124 -6.90 26.42 -4.02
N ALA A 125 -5.65 26.17 -4.43
CA ALA A 125 -5.20 26.28 -5.82
C ALA A 125 -5.22 24.96 -6.61
N ARG A 126 -5.58 23.83 -6.00
CA ARG A 126 -5.51 22.52 -6.66
C ARG A 126 -6.73 22.25 -7.53
N THR A 127 -6.50 21.76 -8.74
CA THR A 127 -7.60 21.29 -9.58
C THR A 127 -8.22 20.02 -8.98
N PRO A 128 -9.50 19.70 -9.26
CA PRO A 128 -10.14 18.47 -8.77
C PRO A 128 -9.44 17.15 -9.17
N PHE A 129 -8.47 17.21 -10.09
CA PHE A 129 -7.71 16.07 -10.60
C PHE A 129 -6.35 15.88 -9.91
N GLU A 130 -5.90 16.86 -9.11
CA GLU A 130 -4.60 16.86 -8.43
C GLU A 130 -4.78 16.46 -6.96
N ARG A 131 -4.84 15.15 -6.74
CA ARG A 131 -4.99 14.56 -5.42
C ARG A 131 -3.61 14.19 -4.87
N PRO A 132 -3.11 14.84 -3.81
CA PRO A 132 -1.82 14.47 -3.24
C PRO A 132 -1.85 13.06 -2.62
N LEU A 133 -0.65 12.53 -2.39
CA LEU A 133 -0.49 11.47 -1.41
C LEU A 133 -0.43 12.03 -0.01
N VAL A 134 -1.20 11.39 0.85
CA VAL A 134 -1.31 11.71 2.25
C VAL A 134 -1.13 10.46 3.11
N VAL A 135 -0.63 10.67 4.32
CA VAL A 135 -0.53 9.64 5.36
C VAL A 135 -1.42 10.02 6.54
N TYR A 136 -2.26 9.08 6.96
CA TYR A 136 -2.97 9.08 8.23
C TYR A 136 -2.23 8.19 9.23
N THR A 137 -2.32 8.53 10.51
CA THR A 137 -1.82 7.70 11.60
C THR A 137 -2.95 7.26 12.52
N SER A 138 -2.80 6.08 13.11
CA SER A 138 -3.75 5.52 14.06
C SER A 138 -3.02 4.66 15.12
N PRO A 139 -3.51 4.63 16.37
CA PRO A 139 -3.00 3.71 17.39
C PRO A 139 -3.44 2.25 17.18
N ASP A 140 -4.57 2.01 16.51
CA ASP A 140 -5.23 0.70 16.48
C ASP A 140 -5.74 0.26 15.10
N GLY A 141 -5.50 1.09 14.07
CA GLY A 141 -5.97 0.89 12.71
C GLY A 141 -7.48 1.07 12.54
N VAL A 142 -8.17 1.52 13.59
CA VAL A 142 -9.61 1.76 13.62
C VAL A 142 -9.90 3.25 13.74
N ASN A 143 -9.23 3.91 14.67
CA ASN A 143 -9.40 5.31 15.01
C ASN A 143 -8.28 6.12 14.33
N TRP A 144 -8.61 6.80 13.25
CA TRP A 144 -7.65 7.54 12.42
C TRP A 144 -7.72 9.05 12.68
N GLU A 145 -6.57 9.74 12.74
CA GLU A 145 -6.49 11.20 12.81
C GLU A 145 -6.81 11.83 11.44
N GLN A 146 -8.09 11.84 11.07
CA GLN A 146 -8.56 12.26 9.73
C GLN A 146 -8.55 13.78 9.51
N GLU A 147 -8.57 14.57 10.58
CA GLU A 147 -8.60 16.03 10.50
C GLU A 147 -7.26 16.63 10.03
N LYS A 148 -6.16 15.87 10.13
CA LYS A 148 -4.81 16.36 9.84
C LYS A 148 -3.94 15.29 9.15
N PRO A 149 -4.35 14.78 7.97
CA PRO A 149 -3.44 13.97 7.16
C PRO A 149 -2.16 14.75 6.89
N LYS A 150 -1.03 14.06 6.75
CA LYS A 150 0.23 14.67 6.32
C LYS A 150 0.40 14.48 4.83
N MET A 151 0.54 15.58 4.07
CA MET A 151 0.92 15.47 2.66
C MET A 151 2.37 15.00 2.56
N ILE A 152 2.58 13.91 1.84
CA ILE A 152 3.92 13.35 1.61
C ILE A 152 4.39 13.55 0.16
N TYR A 153 3.45 13.73 -0.77
CA TYR A 153 3.75 14.01 -2.18
C TYR A 153 2.63 14.86 -2.78
N PRO A 154 2.95 15.98 -3.46
CA PRO A 154 1.92 16.92 -3.89
C PRO A 154 1.15 16.47 -5.14
N PHE A 155 1.60 15.44 -5.85
CA PHE A 155 0.97 14.97 -7.08
C PHE A 155 0.22 13.65 -6.89
N SER A 156 -0.62 13.33 -7.87
CA SER A 156 -1.44 12.12 -7.91
C SER A 156 -0.61 10.84 -8.13
N SER A 157 -1.04 9.78 -7.45
CA SER A 157 -0.60 8.39 -7.68
C SER A 157 -1.85 7.52 -7.64
N ASP A 158 -2.35 7.18 -8.83
CA ASP A 158 -3.61 6.46 -9.05
C ASP A 158 -3.47 4.93 -8.89
N THR A 159 -2.61 4.48 -7.96
CA THR A 159 -2.25 3.06 -7.77
C THR A 159 -1.95 2.72 -6.31
N TYR A 160 -1.58 1.46 -6.01
CA TYR A 160 -1.25 1.06 -4.65
C TYR A 160 -0.06 1.86 -4.11
N ASN A 161 -0.31 2.58 -3.02
CA ASN A 161 0.60 3.54 -2.41
C ASN A 161 1.27 2.86 -1.21
N CYS A 162 2.16 1.91 -1.48
CA CYS A 162 2.72 1.00 -0.47
C CYS A 162 3.72 1.71 0.45
N ILE A 163 3.38 1.79 1.74
CA ILE A 163 4.27 2.29 2.79
C ILE A 163 4.81 1.13 3.64
N THR A 164 6.09 1.17 3.98
CA THR A 164 6.73 0.20 4.88
C THR A 164 7.87 0.85 5.65
N TYR A 165 8.28 0.27 6.78
CA TYR A 165 9.48 0.69 7.50
C TYR A 165 10.65 -0.24 7.20
N ASN A 166 11.78 0.34 6.83
CA ASN A 166 13.05 -0.36 6.66
C ASN A 166 13.87 -0.26 7.96
N PRO A 167 14.04 -1.35 8.73
CA PRO A 167 14.79 -1.33 9.98
C PRO A 167 16.30 -1.26 9.81
N VAL A 168 16.83 -1.60 8.62
CA VAL A 168 18.27 -1.52 8.31
C VAL A 168 18.69 -0.06 8.14
N PHE A 169 17.94 0.70 7.33
CA PHE A 169 18.20 2.12 7.09
C PHE A 169 17.50 3.04 8.08
N LYS A 170 16.59 2.51 8.89
CA LYS A 170 15.75 3.23 9.85
C LYS A 170 14.93 4.34 9.19
N LYS A 171 14.33 4.02 8.05
CA LYS A 171 13.50 4.93 7.25
C LYS A 171 12.22 4.27 6.82
N TYR A 172 11.16 5.05 6.72
CA TYR A 172 10.00 4.71 5.93
C TYR A 172 10.32 4.75 4.45
N MET A 173 9.81 3.78 3.71
CA MET A 173 9.85 3.69 2.26
C MET A 173 8.43 3.77 1.73
N MET A 174 8.28 4.49 0.61
CA MET A 174 7.01 4.70 -0.05
C MET A 174 7.13 4.33 -1.52
N TYR A 175 6.53 3.20 -1.91
CA TYR A 175 6.48 2.76 -3.30
C TYR A 175 5.17 3.22 -3.93
N MET A 176 5.27 3.85 -5.09
CA MET A 176 4.15 4.50 -5.75
C MET A 176 4.43 4.69 -7.24
N ARG A 177 3.43 5.19 -7.97
CA ARG A 177 3.66 5.83 -9.26
C ARG A 177 3.69 7.34 -9.07
N ALA A 178 4.79 7.98 -9.45
CA ALA A 178 4.97 9.42 -9.24
C ALA A 178 4.08 10.29 -10.15
N SER A 179 3.35 9.71 -11.12
CA SER A 179 2.40 10.42 -11.97
C SER A 179 1.50 9.47 -12.76
N ASN A 180 0.32 9.93 -13.17
CA ASN A 180 -0.69 9.16 -13.93
C ASN A 180 -0.19 8.67 -15.30
N ILE A 181 0.77 9.35 -15.93
CA ILE A 181 1.33 8.93 -17.23
C ILE A 181 2.52 7.98 -17.10
N ASP A 182 3.05 7.84 -15.89
CA ASP A 182 4.29 7.13 -15.63
C ASP A 182 4.02 5.71 -15.17
N ARG A 183 4.41 4.68 -15.93
CA ARG A 183 4.32 3.26 -15.55
C ARG A 183 5.61 2.73 -14.93
N ARG A 184 6.40 3.62 -14.32
CA ARG A 184 7.55 3.27 -13.49
C ARG A 184 7.12 3.20 -12.04
N ILE A 185 7.70 2.25 -11.31
CA ILE A 185 7.60 2.19 -9.87
C ILE A 185 8.68 3.12 -9.31
N ALA A 186 8.24 4.13 -8.57
CA ALA A 186 9.11 5.04 -7.85
C ALA A 186 9.10 4.71 -6.35
N MET A 187 10.17 5.12 -5.66
CA MET A 187 10.29 5.07 -4.21
C MET A 187 10.66 6.44 -3.66
N MET A 188 10.03 6.81 -2.55
CA MET A 188 10.51 7.89 -1.68
C MET A 188 10.89 7.32 -0.30
N GLU A 189 11.73 8.04 0.42
CA GLU A 189 12.18 7.70 1.76
C GLU A 189 11.92 8.86 2.73
N SER A 190 11.61 8.53 3.98
CA SER A 190 11.49 9.48 5.07
C SER A 190 11.97 8.88 6.39
N ALA A 191 12.66 9.65 7.21
CA ALA A 191 13.03 9.22 8.57
C ALA A 191 11.90 9.44 9.59
N ASP A 192 10.92 10.29 9.28
CA ASP A 192 9.99 10.87 10.26
C ASP A 192 8.53 11.03 9.79
N LEU A 193 8.22 10.59 8.57
CA LEU A 193 6.96 10.77 7.85
C LEU A 193 6.61 12.22 7.47
N ASN A 194 7.46 13.20 7.76
CA ASN A 194 7.22 14.61 7.41
C ASN A 194 8.09 15.04 6.23
N SER A 195 9.37 14.67 6.27
CA SER A 195 10.34 15.08 5.27
C SER A 195 10.63 13.90 4.35
N TRP A 196 10.30 14.06 3.07
CA TRP A 196 10.46 13.03 2.05
C TRP A 196 11.46 13.51 0.99
N ASN A 197 12.29 12.59 0.50
CA ASN A 197 13.13 12.87 -0.67
C ASN A 197 12.28 12.95 -1.95
N ARG A 198 12.91 13.36 -3.06
CA ARG A 198 12.26 13.29 -4.37
C ARG A 198 12.07 11.82 -4.78
N PRO A 199 11.00 11.49 -5.52
CA PRO A 199 10.80 10.14 -6.04
C PRO A 199 11.98 9.66 -6.86
N MET A 200 12.47 8.46 -6.56
CA MET A 200 13.53 7.77 -7.29
C MET A 200 12.93 6.59 -8.05
N THR A 201 13.22 6.43 -9.33
CA THR A 201 12.78 5.25 -10.08
C THR A 201 13.46 3.98 -9.56
N VAL A 202 12.67 2.96 -9.22
CA VAL A 202 13.16 1.65 -8.75
C VAL A 202 13.01 0.60 -9.84
N ILE A 203 11.83 0.55 -10.48
CA ILE A 203 11.56 -0.36 -11.59
C ILE A 203 11.02 0.46 -12.75
N HIS A 204 11.59 0.26 -13.92
CA HIS A 204 11.10 0.84 -15.17
C HIS A 204 10.89 -0.27 -16.21
N PRO A 205 9.87 -0.15 -17.08
CA PRO A 205 9.79 -0.98 -18.27
C PRO A 205 11.06 -0.81 -19.13
N GLY A 206 11.47 -1.86 -19.83
CA GLY A 206 12.62 -1.80 -20.74
C GLY A 206 12.42 -0.81 -21.90
N ALA A 207 13.50 -0.52 -22.65
CA ALA A 207 13.50 0.51 -23.69
C ALA A 207 12.48 0.28 -24.83
N VAL A 208 12.04 -0.96 -25.06
CA VAL A 208 11.04 -1.34 -26.08
C VAL A 208 9.61 -0.89 -25.72
N TYR A 209 9.41 -0.32 -24.52
CA TYR A 209 8.12 0.18 -24.04
C TYR A 209 7.45 1.21 -24.97
N ALA A 210 8.20 1.84 -25.88
CA ALA A 210 7.66 2.84 -26.80
C ALA A 210 7.06 2.28 -28.11
N ASP A 211 7.35 1.03 -28.51
CA ASP A 211 7.14 0.60 -29.91
C ASP A 211 6.18 -0.59 -30.11
N GLU A 212 5.79 -1.36 -29.09
CA GLU A 212 5.04 -2.62 -29.33
C GLU A 212 3.84 -2.84 -28.39
N ASN A 213 2.76 -3.39 -28.96
CA ASN A 213 1.46 -3.68 -28.34
C ASN A 213 1.50 -4.77 -27.22
N GLU A 214 2.67 -5.31 -26.90
CA GLU A 214 2.90 -6.27 -25.82
C GLU A 214 3.49 -5.55 -24.58
N MET A 215 2.69 -4.64 -24.03
CA MET A 215 3.16 -3.68 -23.02
C MET A 215 3.27 -4.30 -21.61
N VAL A 216 4.48 -4.31 -21.04
CA VAL A 216 4.65 -4.50 -19.59
C VAL A 216 4.15 -3.24 -18.87
N GLN A 217 2.97 -3.33 -18.27
CA GLN A 217 2.35 -2.26 -17.50
C GLN A 217 2.61 -2.48 -16.02
N LEU A 218 3.69 -1.89 -15.47
CA LEU A 218 3.92 -1.90 -14.03
C LEU A 218 2.89 -0.97 -13.37
N TYR A 219 1.86 -1.57 -12.79
CA TYR A 219 0.76 -0.82 -12.22
C TYR A 219 1.04 -0.41 -10.79
N ALA A 220 1.45 -1.35 -9.94
CA ALA A 220 1.84 -1.06 -8.58
C ALA A 220 2.82 -2.13 -8.07
N MET A 221 3.38 -1.90 -6.88
CA MET A 221 4.23 -2.87 -6.21
C MET A 221 3.97 -2.79 -4.71
N TRP A 222 3.65 -3.91 -4.09
CA TRP A 222 3.82 -4.02 -2.64
C TRP A 222 5.30 -4.33 -2.39
N ALA A 223 5.91 -3.67 -1.41
CA ALA A 223 7.21 -4.08 -0.90
C ALA A 223 7.31 -3.89 0.61
N GLY A 224 7.96 -4.82 1.28
CA GLY A 224 8.04 -4.83 2.74
C GLY A 224 9.20 -5.64 3.28
N TRP A 225 9.63 -5.29 4.50
CA TRP A 225 10.60 -6.05 5.26
C TRP A 225 9.96 -7.31 5.86
N PHE A 226 10.61 -8.45 5.68
CA PHE A 226 10.21 -9.74 6.23
C PHE A 226 11.44 -10.53 6.65
N ASP A 227 11.67 -10.66 7.97
CA ASP A 227 12.71 -11.50 8.59
C ASP A 227 14.09 -11.45 7.93
N GLY A 228 14.61 -10.24 7.71
CA GLY A 228 15.96 -10.08 7.14
C GLY A 228 16.00 -9.83 5.63
N MET A 229 14.85 -9.86 4.95
CA MET A 229 14.75 -9.72 3.50
C MET A 229 13.67 -8.69 3.11
N PHE A 230 13.87 -8.02 1.99
CA PHE A 230 12.80 -7.29 1.33
C PHE A 230 12.08 -8.19 0.34
N LEU A 231 10.76 -8.23 0.46
CA LEU A 231 9.89 -8.90 -0.49
C LEU A 231 9.18 -7.83 -1.31
N GLY A 232 9.01 -8.04 -2.61
CA GLY A 232 8.27 -7.15 -3.49
C GLY A 232 7.50 -7.92 -4.56
N HIS A 233 6.25 -7.55 -4.83
CA HIS A 233 5.41 -8.20 -5.84
C HIS A 233 4.36 -7.26 -6.43
#